data_AF-A0A8S2RVF1-F1
#
_entry.id   AF-A0A8S2RVF1-F1
#
_cell.length_a   1.000
_cell.length_b   1.000
_cell.length_c   1.000
_cell.angle_alpha   90.00
_cell.angle_beta   90.00
_cell.angle_gamma   90.00
#
_symmetry.space_group_name_H-M   'P 1'
#
loop_
_entity.id
_entity.type
_entity.pdbx_description
1 polymer ?
#
loop_
_entity_poly.entity_id
_entity_poly.type
_entity_poly.pdbx_seq_one_letter_code
_entity_poly.pdbx_strand_id
1 'polypeptide(L)'
;MQWKNGDTTNGQVVAGGKGYGKGFNQLYQPRDALIDKETNSLIICEAGNQRVLRWYRRSGATQEEILIDNISCWGLPMDEQRYIYVSDIGKLEVRRYQLGEKNGTLAAGGNGQGDGL
;
A
#
# COMPACT_ATOMS: atom_id res chain seq x y z
N MET A 1 -11.17 -1.66 8.38
CA MET A 1 -12.44 -2.34 8.70
C MET A 1 -13.41 -2.10 7.56
N GLN A 2 -14.19 -3.10 7.18
CA GLN A 2 -15.24 -2.98 6.16
C GLN A 2 -16.60 -3.09 6.83
N TRP A 3 -17.50 -2.18 6.46
CA TRP A 3 -18.89 -2.17 6.90
C TRP A 3 -19.78 -2.50 5.71
N LYS A 4 -20.86 -3.24 5.93
CA LYS A 4 -21.92 -3.35 4.93
C LYS A 4 -22.65 -2.01 4.86
N ASN A 5 -23.21 -1.67 3.69
CA ASN A 5 -23.93 -0.42 3.53
C ASN A 5 -25.11 -0.37 4.53
N GLY A 6 -25.19 0.71 5.32
CA GLY A 6 -26.17 0.88 6.38
C GLY A 6 -25.89 0.13 7.69
N ASP A 7 -24.82 -0.68 7.77
CA ASP A 7 -24.42 -1.37 8.99
C ASP A 7 -23.44 -0.52 9.80
N THR A 8 -23.82 -0.16 11.02
CA THR A 8 -23.04 0.68 11.92
C THR A 8 -22.44 -0.08 13.10
N THR A 9 -22.74 -1.39 13.23
CA THR A 9 -22.38 -2.17 14.42
C THR A 9 -21.58 -3.43 14.11
N ASN A 10 -21.69 -4.01 12.92
CA ASN A 10 -20.98 -5.24 12.54
C ASN A 10 -19.93 -5.00 11.45
N GLY A 11 -18.83 -4.36 11.84
CA GLY A 11 -17.66 -4.21 10.99
C GLY A 11 -16.81 -5.47 10.94
N GLN A 12 -16.29 -5.82 9.76
CA GLN A 12 -15.36 -6.93 9.59
C GLN A 12 -13.93 -6.42 9.42
N VAL A 13 -12.98 -7.04 10.13
CA VAL A 13 -11.55 -6.86 9.84
C VAL A 13 -11.23 -7.61 8.55
N VAL A 14 -10.91 -6.85 7.50
CA VAL A 14 -10.62 -7.39 6.15
C VAL A 14 -9.14 -7.41 5.80
N ALA A 15 -8.29 -6.77 6.61
CA ALA A 15 -6.84 -6.78 6.49
C ALA A 15 -6.20 -6.58 7.86
N GLY A 16 -5.14 -7.32 8.16
CA GLY A 16 -4.45 -7.32 9.46
C GLY A 16 -5.26 -7.95 10.60
N GLY A 17 -5.09 -7.41 11.82
CA GLY A 17 -5.83 -7.86 13.01
C GLY A 17 -5.23 -9.07 13.75
N LYS A 18 -4.04 -9.55 13.34
CA LYS A 18 -3.30 -10.65 14.00
C LYS A 18 -2.03 -10.19 14.72
N GLY A 19 -2.03 -8.95 15.21
CA GLY A 19 -0.88 -8.32 15.84
C GLY A 19 0.18 -7.84 14.85
N TYR A 20 1.30 -7.35 15.39
CA TYR A 20 2.45 -6.90 14.61
C TYR A 20 3.26 -8.11 14.09
N GLY A 21 3.77 -8.01 12.87
CA GLY A 21 4.63 -9.04 12.28
C GLY A 21 4.67 -8.96 10.75
N LYS A 22 5.44 -9.84 10.12
CA LYS A 22 5.69 -9.87 8.66
C LYS A 22 4.76 -10.81 7.89
N GLY A 23 3.95 -11.60 8.59
CA GLY A 23 2.98 -12.49 7.97
C GLY A 23 2.00 -11.73 7.10
N PHE A 24 1.42 -12.39 6.10
CA PHE A 24 0.42 -11.77 5.23
C PHE A 24 -0.86 -11.38 5.96
N ASN A 25 -1.14 -11.99 7.11
CA ASN A 25 -2.26 -11.64 7.98
C ASN A 25 -1.90 -10.62 9.09
N GLN A 26 -0.69 -10.08 9.08
CA GLN A 26 -0.16 -9.13 10.06
C GLN A 26 0.23 -7.82 9.36
N LEU A 27 0.18 -6.72 10.11
CA LEU A 27 0.63 -5.41 9.64
C LEU A 27 1.52 -4.76 10.70
N TYR A 28 2.53 -4.03 10.25
CA TYR A 28 3.42 -3.25 11.10
C TYR A 28 3.62 -1.84 10.52
N GLN A 29 3.10 -0.84 11.26
CA GLN A 29 3.09 0.58 10.87
C GLN A 29 2.55 0.84 9.44
N PRO A 30 1.32 0.42 9.11
CA PRO A 30 0.68 0.86 7.87
C PRO A 30 0.49 2.38 7.88
N ARG A 31 0.86 3.06 6.79
CA ARG A 31 0.82 4.53 6.67
C ARG A 31 -0.32 5.03 5.80
N ASP A 32 -0.65 4.29 4.74
CA ASP A 32 -1.68 4.65 3.78
C ASP A 32 -2.28 3.40 3.13
N ALA A 33 -3.49 3.51 2.59
CA ALA A 33 -4.15 2.43 1.86
C ALA A 33 -5.18 2.97 0.84
N LEU A 34 -5.26 2.29 -0.31
CA LEU A 34 -6.25 2.57 -1.35
C LEU A 34 -7.09 1.34 -1.68
N ILE A 35 -8.23 1.57 -2.32
CA ILE A 35 -9.08 0.51 -2.88
C ILE A 35 -8.81 0.42 -4.39
N ASP A 36 -8.32 -0.73 -4.84
CA ASP A 36 -8.29 -1.09 -6.25
C ASP A 36 -9.63 -1.75 -6.60
N LYS A 37 -10.49 -0.98 -7.26
CA LYS A 37 -11.85 -1.41 -7.62
C LYS A 37 -11.83 -2.51 -8.68
N GLU A 38 -10.84 -2.51 -9.57
CA GLU A 38 -10.73 -3.48 -10.67
C GLU A 38 -10.47 -4.90 -10.14
N THR A 39 -9.56 -5.03 -9.17
CA THR A 39 -9.24 -6.33 -8.55
C THR A 39 -10.07 -6.61 -7.30
N ASN A 40 -10.84 -5.63 -6.83
CA ASN A 40 -11.50 -5.65 -5.52
C ASN A 40 -10.52 -5.98 -4.37
N SER A 41 -9.40 -5.26 -4.32
CA SER A 41 -8.36 -5.41 -3.31
C SER A 41 -8.08 -4.09 -2.59
N LEU A 42 -7.54 -4.19 -1.37
CA LEU A 42 -6.83 -3.10 -0.73
C LEU A 42 -5.37 -3.14 -1.17
N ILE A 43 -4.76 -1.99 -1.39
CA ILE A 43 -3.30 -1.86 -1.52
C ILE A 43 -2.84 -1.00 -0.36
N ILE A 44 -1.88 -1.50 0.40
CA ILE A 44 -1.51 -0.96 1.70
C ILE A 44 -0.03 -0.61 1.66
N CYS A 45 0.29 0.64 1.99
CA CYS A 45 1.65 1.06 2.30
C CYS A 45 1.97 0.67 3.74
N GLU A 46 2.94 -0.23 3.90
CA GLU A 46 3.35 -0.79 5.18
C GLU A 46 4.82 -0.45 5.49
N ALA A 47 5.03 0.72 6.08
CA ALA A 47 6.36 1.28 6.33
C ALA A 47 7.19 0.43 7.30
N GLY A 48 6.57 -0.14 8.35
CA GLY A 48 7.31 -0.90 9.36
C GLY A 48 7.92 -2.19 8.80
N ASN A 49 7.26 -2.82 7.84
CA ASN A 49 7.79 -3.97 7.09
C ASN A 49 8.45 -3.59 5.75
N GLN A 50 8.56 -2.28 5.47
CA GLN A 50 9.19 -1.72 4.28
C GLN A 50 8.64 -2.30 2.97
N ARG A 51 7.31 -2.41 2.87
CA ARG A 51 6.64 -2.98 1.70
C ARG A 51 5.34 -2.26 1.35
N VAL A 52 4.92 -2.38 0.10
CA VAL A 52 3.55 -2.16 -0.35
C VAL A 52 2.96 -3.53 -0.69
N LEU A 53 1.85 -3.88 -0.05
CA LEU A 53 1.17 -5.17 -0.27
C LEU A 53 -0.25 -4.99 -0.79
N ARG A 54 -0.70 -5.98 -1.57
CA ARG A 54 -2.09 -6.14 -1.97
C ARG A 54 -2.78 -7.15 -1.08
N TRP A 55 -3.99 -6.81 -0.65
CA TRP A 55 -4.89 -7.66 0.10
C TRP A 55 -6.23 -7.82 -0.62
N TYR A 56 -6.54 -9.03 -1.07
CA TYR A 56 -7.83 -9.30 -1.73
C TYR A 56 -8.98 -9.34 -0.75
N ARG A 57 -10.08 -8.65 -1.05
CA ARG A 57 -11.25 -8.55 -0.16
C ARG A 57 -12.25 -9.71 -0.33
N ARG A 58 -11.91 -10.72 -1.14
CA ARG A 58 -12.76 -11.88 -1.41
C ARG A 58 -12.47 -12.99 -0.41
N SER A 59 -13.50 -13.63 0.14
CA SER A 59 -13.34 -14.76 1.05
C SER A 59 -12.68 -15.94 0.35
N GLY A 60 -11.59 -16.48 0.91
CA GLY A 60 -10.91 -17.68 0.41
C GLY A 60 -9.79 -17.45 -0.62
N ALA A 61 -9.48 -16.20 -0.98
CA ALA A 61 -8.33 -15.89 -1.83
C ALA A 61 -7.04 -15.85 -0.99
N THR A 62 -6.15 -16.82 -1.19
CA THR A 62 -4.88 -17.00 -0.47
C THR A 62 -3.68 -16.33 -1.15
N GLN A 63 -3.86 -15.17 -1.77
CA GLN A 63 -2.77 -14.53 -2.50
C GLN A 63 -2.63 -13.06 -2.12
N GLU A 64 -2.38 -12.78 -0.85
CA GLU A 64 -1.71 -11.54 -0.52
C GLU A 64 -0.38 -11.45 -1.29
N GLU A 65 -0.10 -10.30 -1.88
CA GLU A 65 0.99 -10.12 -2.82
C GLU A 65 1.84 -8.93 -2.36
N ILE A 66 3.16 -9.10 -2.31
CA ILE A 66 4.08 -7.97 -2.14
C ILE A 66 4.25 -7.34 -3.52
N LEU A 67 3.75 -6.11 -3.69
CA LEU A 67 3.86 -5.38 -4.94
C LEU A 67 5.22 -4.67 -5.04
N ILE A 68 5.66 -4.08 -3.93
CA ILE A 68 6.89 -3.30 -3.84
C ILE A 68 7.55 -3.64 -2.50
N ASP A 69 8.84 -3.93 -2.51
CA ASP A 69 9.66 -4.15 -1.32
C ASP A 69 10.75 -3.07 -1.18
N ASN A 70 11.46 -3.08 -0.04
CA ASN A 70 12.57 -2.17 0.24
C ASN A 70 12.22 -0.69 0.04
N ILE A 71 11.06 -0.31 0.58
CA ILE A 71 10.49 1.03 0.43
C ILE A 71 10.05 1.59 1.78
N SER A 72 10.51 2.80 2.12
CA SER A 72 10.01 3.54 3.28
C SER A 72 8.80 4.37 2.86
N CYS A 73 7.72 3.68 2.51
CA CYS A 73 6.54 4.30 1.90
C CYS A 73 5.78 5.21 2.88
N TRP A 74 5.15 6.26 2.35
CA TRP A 74 4.21 7.10 3.12
C TRP A 74 2.88 7.34 2.42
N GLY A 75 2.89 7.95 1.24
CA GLY A 75 1.71 8.20 0.43
C GLY A 75 1.59 7.21 -0.71
N LEU A 76 0.35 6.81 -1.04
CA LEU A 76 0.04 5.77 -2.01
C LEU A 76 -1.18 6.12 -2.91
N PRO A 77 -1.18 7.22 -3.70
CA PRO A 77 -2.26 7.44 -4.67
C PRO A 77 -2.13 6.53 -5.90
N MET A 78 -3.26 6.27 -6.55
CA MET A 78 -3.34 5.54 -7.82
C MET A 78 -4.10 6.38 -8.86
N ASP A 79 -3.60 6.44 -10.10
CA ASP A 79 -4.26 7.15 -11.20
C ASP A 79 -5.25 6.27 -11.98
N GLU A 80 -5.92 6.87 -12.97
CA GLU A 80 -6.90 6.20 -13.82
C GLU A 80 -6.29 5.12 -14.73
N GLN A 81 -4.98 5.21 -15.02
CA GLN A 81 -4.23 4.19 -15.76
C GLN A 81 -3.68 3.09 -14.84
N ARG A 82 -4.01 3.14 -13.54
CA ARG A 82 -3.59 2.21 -12.48
C ARG A 82 -2.09 2.20 -12.22
N TYR A 83 -1.41 3.32 -12.43
CA TYR A 83 -0.10 3.53 -11.82
C TYR A 83 -0.28 3.92 -10.36
N ILE A 84 0.54 3.32 -9.50
CA ILE A 84 0.65 3.67 -8.09
C ILE A 84 1.86 4.57 -7.94
N TYR A 85 1.69 5.71 -7.28
CA TYR A 85 2.78 6.60 -6.90
C TYR A 85 3.07 6.36 -5.43
N VAL A 86 4.32 6.06 -5.11
CA VAL A 86 4.75 5.81 -3.74
C VAL A 86 5.81 6.83 -3.36
N SER A 87 5.56 7.61 -2.32
CA SER A 87 6.61 8.43 -1.72
C SER A 87 7.50 7.56 -0.83
N ASP A 88 8.77 7.46 -1.18
CA ASP A 88 9.80 6.82 -0.37
C ASP A 88 10.56 7.90 0.41
N ILE A 89 10.18 8.08 1.67
CA ILE A 89 10.79 9.12 2.52
C ILE A 89 12.23 8.79 2.91
N GLY A 90 12.66 7.53 2.80
CA GLY A 90 14.05 7.15 3.05
C GLY A 90 14.96 7.56 1.91
N LYS A 91 14.43 7.61 0.68
CA LYS A 91 15.14 7.99 -0.55
C LYS A 91 14.83 9.40 -1.03
N LEU A 92 13.89 10.10 -0.37
CA LEU A 92 13.46 11.46 -0.71
C LEU A 92 12.98 11.56 -2.17
N GLU A 93 12.22 10.55 -2.61
CA GLU A 93 11.72 10.44 -3.98
C GLU A 93 10.27 9.95 -4.00
N VAL A 94 9.59 10.22 -5.10
CA VAL A 94 8.32 9.60 -5.47
C VAL A 94 8.57 8.75 -6.71
N ARG A 95 8.24 7.46 -6.63
CA ARG A 95 8.29 6.57 -7.79
C ARG A 95 6.88 6.17 -8.20
N ARG A 96 6.66 6.06 -9.51
CA ARG A 96 5.46 5.44 -10.08
C ARG A 96 5.74 3.99 -10.45
N TYR A 97 4.77 3.13 -10.22
CA TYR A 97 4.82 1.70 -10.52
C TYR A 97 3.54 1.33 -11.25
N GLN A 98 3.66 0.61 -12.36
CA GLN A 98 2.54 -0.14 -12.87
C GLN A 98 2.31 -1.38 -11.98
N LEU A 99 1.07 -1.80 -11.79
CA LEU A 99 0.78 -3.01 -11.02
C LEU A 99 1.50 -4.24 -11.59
N GLY A 100 2.36 -4.87 -10.79
CA GLY A 100 3.22 -5.99 -11.18
C GLY A 100 4.64 -5.59 -11.64
N GLU A 101 4.91 -4.29 -11.81
CA GLU A 101 6.25 -3.75 -12.03
C GLU A 101 7.04 -3.73 -10.72
N LYS A 102 8.25 -4.30 -10.75
CA LYS A 102 9.15 -4.31 -9.57
C LYS A 102 10.04 -3.08 -9.48
N ASN A 103 10.38 -2.49 -10.61
CA ASN A 103 11.32 -1.38 -10.71
C ASN A 103 10.57 -0.11 -11.12
N GLY A 104 10.07 0.65 -10.14
CA GLY A 104 9.31 1.87 -10.43
C GLY A 104 10.16 2.95 -11.10
N THR A 105 9.50 3.79 -11.90
CA THR A 105 10.10 4.97 -12.55
C THR A 105 10.10 6.15 -11.59
N LEU A 106 11.20 6.91 -11.52
CA LEU A 106 11.25 8.17 -10.76
C LEU A 106 10.22 9.16 -11.34
N ALA A 107 9.27 9.58 -10.51
CA ALA A 107 8.24 10.54 -10.88
C ALA A 107 8.59 11.95 -10.39
N ALA A 108 9.18 12.07 -9.19
CA ALA A 108 9.63 13.34 -8.62
C ALA A 108 10.69 13.13 -7.50
N GLY A 109 11.49 14.15 -7.21
CA GLY A 109 12.50 14.11 -6.14
C GLY A 109 13.82 13.44 -6.56
N GLY A 110 14.53 12.83 -5.60
CA GLY A 110 15.79 12.12 -5.83
C GLY A 110 17.07 12.98 -5.78
N ASN A 111 16.94 14.30 -5.54
CA ASN A 111 18.07 15.23 -5.41
C ASN A 111 18.40 15.59 -3.94
N GLY A 112 17.95 14.76 -2.98
CA GLY A 112 18.14 15.01 -1.55
C GLY A 112 17.12 15.98 -0.95
N GLN A 113 17.36 16.34 0.32
CA GLN A 113 16.51 17.29 1.04
C GLN A 113 16.73 18.69 0.46
N GLY A 114 15.66 19.35 0.05
CA GLY A 114 15.74 20.74 -0.40
C GLY A 114 15.99 21.69 0.78
N ASP A 115 16.94 22.61 0.60
CA ASP A 115 17.20 23.76 1.46
C ASP A 115 17.03 25.10 0.71
N GLY A 116 16.56 25.06 -0.54
CA GLY A 116 16.52 26.18 -1.49
C GLY A 116 15.41 27.20 -1.26
N LEU A 117 15.34 27.76 -0.05
CA LEU A 117 14.75 29.07 0.24
C LEU A 117 15.86 30.09 0.46
#